data_AF-A0A2V3UJ39-F1
#
_entry.id   AF-A0A2V3UJ39-F1
#
_cell.length_a   1.000
_cell.length_b   1.000
_cell.length_c   1.000
_cell.angle_alpha   90.00
_cell.angle_beta   90.00
_cell.angle_gamma   90.00
#
_symmetry.space_group_name_H-M   'P 1'
#
loop_
_entity.id
_entity.type
_entity.pdbx_description
1 polymer ?
#
loop_
_entity_poly.entity_id
_entity_poly.type
_entity_poly.pdbx_seq_one_letter_code
_entity_poly.pdbx_strand_id
1 'polypeptide(L)'
;MSAPSPLARLVGLASGLLRRAVIGRVPKLFDAAYYRERNPGVARSGLDPFLHYVWFGARQDRNPNADFDTAFYRRQSGRTRLDPVRHYQRIGAAAGLDPSPAFSTSLYLARYPDVVSAGSNPLLHFRNDGRAEGREAAPSPIEPDRLRALDGVAEDHILTLPDAEGGRFALTLLRHAPLDPQAEFAPRVCLQLCVDGVEYDALLDAFRAFETGAQAAIALAIDTGAGPHPPMPTQLLAFERCFLSRAAGGRTLTLRYAEARVWDLRLKRPGVAAVFPGGSFSARRLAKGEDWSAG
;
A
#
# COMPACT_ATOMS: atom_id res chain seq x y z
N MET A 1 3.23 24.59 32.57
CA MET A 1 2.30 23.44 32.70
C MET A 1 2.14 23.13 34.19
N SER A 2 0.91 23.17 34.72
CA SER A 2 0.64 22.84 36.14
C SER A 2 0.84 21.35 36.42
N ALA A 3 1.33 20.99 37.61
CA ALA A 3 1.53 19.60 38.00
C ALA A 3 0.20 18.81 38.01
N PRO A 4 0.20 17.52 37.61
CA PRO A 4 -1.01 16.70 37.60
C PRO A 4 -1.53 16.48 39.03
N SER A 5 -2.86 16.47 39.19
CA SER A 5 -3.51 16.25 40.49
C SER A 5 -3.16 14.87 41.08
N PRO A 6 -3.22 14.68 42.41
CA PRO A 6 -2.99 13.38 43.04
C PRO A 6 -3.88 12.26 42.46
N LEU A 7 -5.14 12.58 42.18
CA LEU A 7 -6.07 11.66 41.53
C LEU A 7 -5.61 11.28 40.12
N ALA A 8 -5.20 12.25 39.29
CA ALA A 8 -4.70 11.96 37.94
C ALA A 8 -3.43 11.10 37.97
N ARG A 9 -2.55 11.29 38.97
CA ARG A 9 -1.37 10.43 39.17
C ARG A 9 -1.77 8.99 39.53
N LEU A 10 -2.75 8.82 40.43
CA LEU A 10 -3.28 7.50 40.78
C LEU A 10 -3.91 6.79 39.57
N VAL A 11 -4.72 7.50 38.79
CA VAL A 11 -5.32 6.99 37.55
C VAL A 11 -4.23 6.55 36.57
N GLY A 12 -3.18 7.35 36.39
CA GLY A 12 -2.06 7.00 35.52
C GLY A 12 -1.30 5.75 35.94
N LEU A 13 -1.06 5.57 37.25
CA LEU A 13 -0.42 4.36 37.77
C LEU A 13 -1.32 3.13 37.56
N ALA A 14 -2.59 3.21 37.96
CA ALA A 14 -3.54 2.10 37.83
C ALA A 14 -3.76 1.70 36.36
N SER A 15 -4.01 2.68 35.48
CA SER A 15 -4.18 2.43 34.06
C SER A 15 -2.88 1.98 33.37
N GLY A 16 -1.72 2.44 33.83
CA GLY A 16 -0.42 1.97 33.35
C GLY A 16 -0.16 0.51 33.69
N LEU A 17 -0.54 0.07 34.90
CA LEU A 17 -0.48 -1.35 35.29
C LEU A 17 -1.47 -2.19 34.47
N LEU A 18 -2.70 -1.71 34.31
CA LEU A 18 -3.72 -2.37 33.50
C LEU A 18 -3.28 -2.52 32.04
N ARG A 19 -2.69 -1.47 31.45
CA ARG A 19 -2.07 -1.55 30.12
C ARG A 19 -1.01 -2.65 30.06
N ARG A 20 -0.10 -2.73 31.04
CA ARG A 20 0.95 -3.76 31.04
C ARG A 20 0.35 -5.16 31.07
N ALA A 21 -0.69 -5.38 31.87
CA ALA A 21 -1.34 -6.68 32.04
C ALA A 21 -2.16 -7.11 30.81
N VAL A 22 -2.94 -6.19 30.23
CA VAL A 22 -3.94 -6.54 29.19
C VAL A 22 -3.45 -6.25 27.78
N ILE A 23 -2.69 -5.17 27.60
CA ILE A 23 -2.28 -4.68 26.28
C ILE A 23 -0.80 -4.98 25.99
N GLY A 24 0.07 -4.98 27.01
CA GLY A 24 1.50 -5.23 26.88
C GLY A 24 2.33 -3.97 26.59
N ARG A 25 3.51 -4.16 25.99
CA ARG A 25 4.52 -3.09 25.78
C ARG A 25 4.02 -2.01 24.81
N VAL A 26 4.41 -0.75 25.08
CA VAL A 26 4.16 0.39 24.20
C VAL A 26 5.06 0.29 22.96
N PRO A 27 4.50 0.35 21.74
CA PRO A 27 5.26 0.34 20.48
C PRO A 27 6.20 1.55 20.38
N LYS A 28 7.35 1.39 19.72
CA LYS A 28 8.33 2.49 19.57
C LYS A 28 7.78 3.66 18.74
N LEU A 29 6.83 3.39 17.85
CA LEU A 29 6.15 4.40 17.06
C LEU A 29 5.01 5.10 17.81
N PHE A 30 4.73 4.78 19.08
CA PHE A 30 3.75 5.53 19.87
C PHE A 30 4.44 6.61 20.71
N ASP A 31 4.12 7.87 20.41
CA ASP A 31 4.63 9.03 21.13
C ASP A 31 3.60 9.49 22.18
N ALA A 32 3.87 9.14 23.43
CA ALA A 32 2.99 9.46 24.54
C ALA A 32 2.92 10.96 24.86
N ALA A 33 3.93 11.76 24.51
CA ALA A 33 3.92 13.20 24.71
C ALA A 33 3.03 13.86 23.65
N TYR A 34 3.31 13.58 22.38
CA TYR A 34 2.47 14.00 21.24
C TYR A 34 1.00 13.62 21.44
N TYR A 35 0.75 12.38 21.87
CA TYR A 35 -0.62 11.90 22.03
C TYR A 35 -1.35 12.67 23.13
N ARG A 36 -0.71 13.02 24.25
CA ARG A 36 -1.35 13.81 25.30
C ARG A 36 -1.61 15.25 24.87
N GLU A 37 -0.66 15.85 24.16
CA GLU A 37 -0.79 17.20 23.62
C GLU A 37 -1.99 17.31 22.69
N ARG A 38 -2.15 16.37 21.76
CA ARG A 38 -3.30 16.31 20.83
C ARG A 38 -4.60 15.86 21.48
N ASN A 39 -4.55 15.34 22.71
CA ASN A 39 -5.71 14.80 23.42
C ASN A 39 -5.81 15.35 24.85
N PRO A 40 -6.21 16.62 25.03
CA PRO A 40 -6.21 17.27 26.34
C PRO A 40 -7.07 16.56 27.40
N GLY A 41 -8.12 15.84 26.99
CA GLY A 41 -8.92 15.01 27.91
C GLY A 41 -8.10 13.87 28.55
N VAL A 42 -7.21 13.23 27.79
CA VAL A 42 -6.31 12.18 28.28
C VAL A 42 -5.24 12.78 29.19
N ALA A 43 -4.71 13.95 28.82
CA ALA A 43 -3.75 14.67 29.65
C ALA A 43 -4.34 15.05 31.01
N ARG A 44 -5.57 15.58 31.04
CA ARG A 44 -6.27 15.98 32.27
C ARG A 44 -6.67 14.81 33.16
N SER A 45 -7.11 13.69 32.57
CA SER A 45 -7.54 12.51 33.35
C SER A 45 -6.37 11.73 33.95
N GLY A 46 -5.15 11.90 33.41
CA GLY A 46 -3.97 11.13 33.81
C GLY A 46 -3.96 9.70 33.28
N LEU A 47 -4.95 9.30 32.48
CA LEU A 47 -5.05 7.97 31.89
C LEU A 47 -3.80 7.64 31.05
N ASP A 48 -3.32 6.39 31.11
CA ASP A 48 -2.23 5.93 30.26
C ASP A 48 -2.60 6.16 28.78
N PRO A 49 -1.79 6.94 28.04
CA PRO A 49 -2.16 7.39 26.71
C PRO A 49 -2.20 6.25 25.69
N PHE A 50 -1.36 5.22 25.86
CA PHE A 50 -1.36 4.09 24.94
C PHE A 50 -2.55 3.17 25.21
N LEU A 51 -2.93 2.98 26.48
CA LEU A 51 -4.18 2.29 26.81
C LEU A 51 -5.38 2.98 26.16
N HIS A 52 -5.47 4.30 26.31
CA HIS A 52 -6.52 5.09 25.66
C HIS A 52 -6.47 4.95 24.14
N TYR A 53 -5.29 5.02 23.53
CA TYR A 53 -5.14 4.88 22.08
C TYR A 53 -5.71 3.56 21.59
N VAL A 54 -5.36 2.44 22.21
CA VAL A 54 -5.81 1.11 21.79
C VAL A 54 -7.33 0.94 21.96
N TRP A 55 -7.91 1.39 23.08
CA TRP A 55 -9.34 1.21 23.32
C TRP A 55 -10.24 2.19 22.57
N PHE A 56 -9.80 3.43 22.41
CA PHE A 56 -10.64 4.49 21.85
C PHE A 56 -9.97 5.22 20.69
N GLY A 57 -8.71 5.63 20.88
CA GLY A 57 -8.05 6.56 19.97
C GLY A 57 -7.96 6.07 18.53
N ALA A 58 -7.54 4.83 18.33
CA ALA A 58 -7.41 4.25 17.00
C ALA A 58 -8.75 4.17 16.24
N ARG A 59 -9.86 3.93 16.94
CA ARG A 59 -11.21 3.88 16.34
C ARG A 59 -11.77 5.27 16.02
N GLN A 60 -11.23 6.30 16.68
CA GLN A 60 -11.51 7.71 16.45
C GLN A 60 -10.44 8.35 15.55
N ASP A 61 -9.66 7.54 14.84
CA ASP A 61 -8.62 7.97 13.91
C ASP A 61 -7.57 8.94 14.51
N ARG A 62 -7.33 8.86 15.81
CA ARG A 62 -6.30 9.67 16.47
C ARG A 62 -4.91 9.19 16.08
N ASN A 63 -3.98 10.11 15.87
CA ASN A 63 -2.63 9.76 15.42
C ASN A 63 -1.71 9.41 16.62
N PRO A 64 -0.91 8.34 16.53
CA PRO A 64 -0.01 7.89 17.60
C PRO A 64 1.28 8.72 17.67
N ASN A 65 1.64 9.42 16.60
CA ASN A 65 2.77 10.34 16.48
C ASN A 65 2.51 11.30 15.31
N ALA A 66 3.42 12.26 15.07
CA ALA A 66 3.28 13.27 14.02
C ALA A 66 3.38 12.73 12.57
N ASP A 67 4.04 11.59 12.35
CA ASP A 67 4.34 11.02 11.03
C ASP A 67 3.44 9.84 10.63
N PHE A 68 2.45 9.52 11.47
CA PHE A 68 1.52 8.41 11.27
C PHE A 68 0.09 8.94 11.24
N ASP A 69 -0.63 8.67 10.15
CA ASP A 69 -2.02 9.01 9.98
C ASP A 69 -2.88 7.74 10.14
N THR A 70 -3.60 7.66 11.26
CA THR A 70 -4.40 6.47 11.59
C THR A 70 -5.55 6.26 10.61
N ALA A 71 -6.27 7.31 10.20
CA ALA A 71 -7.36 7.19 9.25
C ALA A 71 -6.85 6.67 7.91
N PHE A 72 -5.75 7.28 7.43
CA PHE A 72 -5.10 6.90 6.19
C PHE A 72 -4.61 5.45 6.20
N TYR A 73 -3.93 5.06 7.26
CA TYR A 73 -3.41 3.71 7.38
C TYR A 73 -4.52 2.66 7.42
N ARG A 74 -5.59 2.90 8.19
CA ARG A 74 -6.72 1.98 8.32
C ARG A 74 -7.51 1.77 7.02
N ARG A 75 -7.49 2.75 6.11
CA ARG A 75 -8.08 2.58 4.76
C ARG A 75 -7.35 1.53 3.93
N GLN A 76 -6.04 1.39 4.12
CA GLN A 76 -5.23 0.38 3.43
C GLN A 76 -5.26 -0.96 4.17
N SER A 77 -5.05 -0.96 5.49
CA SER A 77 -4.94 -2.20 6.27
C SER A 77 -6.29 -2.88 6.50
N GLY A 78 -7.40 -2.18 6.29
CA GLY A 78 -8.72 -2.63 6.69
C GLY A 78 -8.83 -2.86 8.21
N ARG A 79 -9.72 -3.77 8.60
CA ARG A 79 -9.91 -4.18 10.00
C ARG A 79 -8.89 -5.26 10.35
N THR A 80 -8.08 -5.00 11.37
CA THR A 80 -7.05 -5.95 11.84
C THR A 80 -7.24 -6.28 13.31
N ARG A 81 -6.55 -7.34 13.80
CA ARG A 81 -6.56 -7.71 15.22
C ARG A 81 -5.69 -6.80 16.09
N LEU A 82 -4.73 -6.10 15.49
CA LEU A 82 -3.81 -5.21 16.18
C LEU A 82 -4.29 -3.76 16.06
N ASP A 83 -3.89 -2.90 17.01
CA ASP A 83 -4.02 -1.46 16.79
C ASP A 83 -3.14 -1.00 15.60
N PRO A 84 -3.50 0.08 14.91
CA PRO A 84 -2.84 0.52 13.67
C PRO A 84 -1.33 0.67 13.78
N VAL A 85 -0.83 1.28 14.87
CA VAL A 85 0.63 1.49 15.04
C VAL A 85 1.37 0.18 15.26
N ARG A 86 0.79 -0.78 16.01
CA ARG A 86 1.36 -2.14 16.13
C ARG A 86 1.29 -2.92 14.84
N HIS A 87 0.17 -2.81 14.13
CA HIS A 87 -0.01 -3.49 12.86
C HIS A 87 1.05 -3.04 11.86
N TYR A 88 1.24 -1.72 11.71
CA TYR A 88 2.29 -1.19 10.84
C TYR A 88 3.69 -1.67 11.24
N GLN A 89 4.03 -1.57 12.52
CA GLN A 89 5.35 -1.93 13.01
C GLN A 89 5.69 -3.41 12.77
N ARG A 90 4.70 -4.31 12.83
CA ARG A 90 4.92 -5.77 12.78
C ARG A 90 4.62 -6.41 11.43
N ILE A 91 3.69 -5.84 10.67
CA ILE A 91 3.11 -6.47 9.48
C ILE A 91 3.09 -5.45 8.34
N GLY A 92 2.46 -4.30 8.55
CA GLY A 92 2.18 -3.35 7.48
C GLY A 92 3.40 -2.82 6.74
N ALA A 93 4.49 -2.52 7.46
CA ALA A 93 5.71 -2.05 6.80
C ALA A 93 6.34 -3.12 5.89
N ALA A 94 6.31 -4.39 6.31
CA ALA A 94 6.80 -5.49 5.48
C ALA A 94 5.86 -5.75 4.28
N ALA A 95 4.57 -5.46 4.44
CA ALA A 95 3.56 -5.53 3.38
C ALA A 95 3.50 -4.27 2.50
N GLY A 96 4.43 -3.32 2.62
CA GLY A 96 4.46 -2.11 1.78
C GLY A 96 3.31 -1.12 2.03
N LEU A 97 2.59 -1.23 3.14
CA LEU A 97 1.54 -0.28 3.50
C LEU A 97 2.16 1.05 3.93
N ASP A 98 1.51 2.17 3.61
CA ASP A 98 2.05 3.50 3.90
C ASP A 98 1.45 4.05 5.20
N PRO A 99 2.27 4.51 6.17
CA PRO A 99 1.79 4.97 7.47
C PRO A 99 1.13 6.36 7.42
N SER A 100 1.42 7.16 6.39
CA SER A 100 0.83 8.49 6.19
C SER A 100 0.95 8.94 4.73
N PRO A 101 0.18 9.96 4.31
CA PRO A 101 0.32 10.55 2.97
C PRO A 101 1.72 11.11 2.68
N ALA A 102 2.47 11.49 3.72
CA ALA A 102 3.80 12.07 3.59
C ALA A 102 4.93 11.04 3.57
N PHE A 103 4.63 9.74 3.65
CA PHE A 103 5.64 8.69 3.74
C PHE A 103 5.24 7.43 2.97
N SER A 104 5.97 7.13 1.90
CA SER A 104 5.90 5.84 1.21
C SER A 104 6.92 4.86 1.79
N THR A 105 6.42 3.74 2.32
CA THR A 105 7.22 2.66 2.90
C THR A 105 8.18 2.07 1.85
N SER A 106 7.65 1.71 0.68
CA SER A 106 8.45 1.01 -0.33
C SER A 106 9.41 1.93 -1.06
N LEU A 107 9.04 3.18 -1.34
CA LEU A 107 9.98 4.14 -1.95
C LEU A 107 11.14 4.45 -1.01
N TYR A 108 10.88 4.52 0.31
CA TYR A 108 11.95 4.69 1.30
C TYR A 108 12.91 3.50 1.29
N LEU A 109 12.39 2.26 1.31
CA LEU A 109 13.22 1.04 1.29
C LEU A 109 13.97 0.87 -0.04
N ALA A 110 13.34 1.21 -1.18
CA ALA A 110 13.99 1.17 -2.48
C ALA A 110 15.14 2.19 -2.61
N ARG A 111 15.01 3.35 -1.93
CA ARG A 111 16.04 4.39 -1.92
C ARG A 111 17.19 4.08 -0.97
N TYR A 112 16.92 3.37 0.12
CA TYR A 112 17.90 3.10 1.19
C TYR A 112 18.09 1.59 1.44
N PRO A 113 18.89 0.90 0.61
CA PRO A 113 19.11 -0.55 0.72
C PRO A 113 19.77 -1.00 2.04
N ASP A 114 20.47 -0.11 2.72
CA ASP A 114 21.06 -0.36 4.04
C ASP A 114 19.98 -0.56 5.12
N VAL A 115 18.86 0.17 5.03
CA VAL A 115 17.70 0.01 5.93
C VAL A 115 17.05 -1.36 5.73
N VAL A 116 16.97 -1.81 4.47
CA VAL A 116 16.48 -3.14 4.11
C VAL A 116 17.40 -4.22 4.70
N SER A 117 18.72 -4.06 4.49
CA SER A 117 19.73 -5.01 4.96
C SER A 117 19.77 -5.12 6.49
N ALA A 118 19.51 -4.02 7.19
CA ALA A 118 19.37 -4.00 8.65
C ALA A 118 18.04 -4.57 9.17
N GLY A 119 17.09 -4.92 8.28
CA GLY A 119 15.75 -5.36 8.65
C GLY A 119 14.97 -4.32 9.46
N SER A 120 15.31 -3.04 9.29
CA SER A 120 14.76 -1.95 10.10
C SER A 120 13.39 -1.52 9.60
N ASN A 121 12.46 -1.22 10.52
CA ASN A 121 11.18 -0.64 10.14
C ASN A 121 11.42 0.76 9.54
N PRO A 122 10.93 1.06 8.32
CA PRO A 122 11.34 2.27 7.58
C PRO A 122 10.88 3.57 8.24
N LEU A 123 9.63 3.66 8.73
CA LEU A 123 9.20 4.86 9.45
C LEU A 123 9.96 5.05 10.77
N LEU A 124 10.26 3.96 11.47
CA LEU A 124 11.02 4.02 12.71
C LEU A 124 12.45 4.49 12.46
N HIS A 125 13.12 3.95 11.44
CA HIS A 125 14.44 4.37 11.01
C HIS A 125 14.43 5.85 10.61
N PHE A 126 13.49 6.26 9.75
CA PHE A 126 13.37 7.65 9.33
C PHE A 126 13.23 8.61 10.50
N ARG A 127 12.39 8.27 11.49
CA ARG A 127 12.15 9.11 12.67
C ARG A 127 13.35 9.22 13.60
N ASN A 128 14.07 8.13 13.82
CA ASN A 128 15.13 8.08 14.81
C ASN A 128 16.48 8.53 14.25
N ASP A 129 16.77 8.15 13.01
CA ASP A 129 18.11 8.24 12.43
C ASP A 129 18.04 9.00 11.09
N GLY A 130 17.17 8.56 10.19
CA GLY A 130 17.13 9.04 8.80
C GLY A 130 16.94 10.56 8.65
N ARG A 131 16.10 11.21 9.48
CA ARG A 131 15.95 12.67 9.45
C ARG A 131 17.24 13.41 9.80
N ALA A 132 17.95 12.94 10.82
CA ALA A 132 19.22 13.55 11.25
C ALA A 132 20.33 13.30 10.22
N GLU A 133 20.26 12.17 9.53
CA GLU A 133 21.14 11.81 8.41
C GLU A 133 20.80 12.55 7.09
N GLY A 134 19.75 13.38 7.05
CA GLY A 134 19.34 14.09 5.84
C GLY A 134 18.62 13.22 4.80
N ARG A 135 18.16 12.02 5.18
CA ARG A 135 17.41 11.14 4.28
C ARG A 135 16.03 11.72 3.99
N GLU A 136 15.67 11.75 2.72
CA GLU A 136 14.35 12.17 2.24
C GLU A 136 13.35 11.03 2.29
N ALA A 137 12.13 11.33 2.75
CA ALA A 137 10.95 10.50 2.54
C ALA A 137 10.21 10.97 1.29
N ALA A 138 9.69 10.02 0.52
CA ALA A 138 8.77 10.32 -0.58
C ALA A 138 7.32 10.30 -0.06
N PRO A 139 6.43 11.14 -0.59
CA PRO A 139 5.01 11.03 -0.28
C PRO A 139 4.46 9.69 -0.74
N SER A 140 3.42 9.22 -0.05
CA SER A 140 2.65 8.05 -0.47
C SER A 140 2.04 8.30 -1.84
N PRO A 141 2.13 7.35 -2.80
CA PRO A 141 1.40 7.44 -4.06
C PRO A 141 -0.12 7.27 -3.90
N ILE A 142 -0.57 6.88 -2.71
CA ILE A 142 -1.98 6.72 -2.33
C ILE A 142 -2.55 8.05 -1.80
N GLU A 143 -3.55 8.62 -2.48
CA GLU A 143 -4.52 9.54 -1.90
C GLU A 143 -5.95 8.96 -2.08
N PRO A 144 -6.83 8.97 -1.06
CA PRO A 144 -8.11 8.25 -1.10
C PRO A 144 -9.19 8.89 -1.97
N ASP A 145 -9.08 10.20 -2.21
CA ASP A 145 -10.14 10.98 -2.87
C ASP A 145 -9.71 11.51 -4.25
N ARG A 146 -8.50 11.15 -4.70
CA ARG A 146 -7.95 11.47 -6.02
C ARG A 146 -7.10 10.30 -6.48
N LEU A 147 -7.31 9.82 -7.72
CA LEU A 147 -6.41 8.84 -8.35
C LEU A 147 -5.08 9.51 -8.73
N ARG A 148 -4.31 9.97 -7.73
CA ARG A 148 -2.95 10.51 -7.86
C ARG A 148 -2.00 9.55 -8.56
N ALA A 149 -2.32 8.27 -8.53
CA ALA A 149 -1.67 7.27 -9.36
C ALA A 149 -1.54 7.74 -10.82
N LEU A 150 -2.53 8.46 -11.36
CA LEU A 150 -2.51 9.00 -12.73
C LEU A 150 -1.88 10.40 -12.84
N ASP A 151 -1.66 11.12 -11.73
CA ASP A 151 -1.10 12.47 -11.77
C ASP A 151 0.34 12.44 -12.33
N GLY A 152 0.58 13.20 -13.39
CA GLY A 152 1.90 13.33 -14.01
C GLY A 152 2.42 12.08 -14.72
N VAL A 153 1.56 11.06 -14.90
CA VAL A 153 1.88 9.90 -15.72
C VAL A 153 1.71 10.28 -17.18
N ALA A 154 2.72 10.00 -18.00
CA ALA A 154 2.64 10.21 -19.44
C ALA A 154 1.51 9.36 -20.05
N GLU A 155 0.80 9.88 -21.05
CA GLU A 155 -0.36 9.21 -21.63
C GLU A 155 -0.02 7.82 -22.18
N ASP A 156 1.16 7.65 -22.77
CA ASP A 156 1.66 6.37 -23.28
C ASP A 156 2.04 5.39 -22.15
N HIS A 157 2.22 5.87 -20.92
CA HIS A 157 2.41 5.05 -19.71
C HIS A 157 1.09 4.67 -19.02
N ILE A 158 -0.06 5.06 -19.57
CA ILE A 158 -1.38 4.64 -19.11
C ILE A 158 -1.95 3.65 -20.13
N LEU A 159 -2.05 2.38 -19.74
CA LEU A 159 -2.67 1.34 -20.54
C LEU A 159 -4.10 1.09 -20.02
N THR A 160 -5.07 1.01 -20.93
CA THR A 160 -6.44 0.58 -20.61
C THR A 160 -6.71 -0.74 -21.30
N LEU A 161 -7.19 -1.74 -20.55
CA LEU A 161 -7.57 -3.05 -21.08
C LEU A 161 -9.00 -3.43 -20.66
N PRO A 162 -9.81 -3.99 -21.58
CA PRO A 162 -9.51 -4.11 -23.00
C PRO A 162 -9.45 -2.72 -23.68
N ASP A 163 -8.64 -2.61 -24.73
CA ASP A 163 -8.49 -1.38 -25.53
C ASP A 163 -9.54 -1.25 -26.65
N ALA A 164 -10.30 -2.32 -26.89
CA ALA A 164 -11.44 -2.37 -27.79
C ALA A 164 -12.52 -3.32 -27.26
N GLU A 165 -13.77 -3.11 -27.66
CA GLU A 165 -14.89 -3.98 -27.31
C GLU A 165 -14.65 -5.42 -27.78
N GLY A 166 -14.85 -6.40 -26.90
CA GLY A 166 -14.55 -7.81 -27.20
C GLY A 166 -13.05 -8.13 -27.31
N GLY A 167 -12.18 -7.21 -26.86
CA GLY A 167 -10.74 -7.40 -26.82
C GLY A 167 -10.33 -8.55 -25.91
N ARG A 168 -9.26 -9.24 -26.30
CA ARG A 168 -8.66 -10.34 -25.52
C ARG A 168 -7.27 -9.94 -25.08
N PHE A 169 -6.93 -10.20 -23.83
CA PHE A 169 -5.61 -9.90 -23.31
C PHE A 169 -5.18 -10.91 -22.26
N ALA A 170 -3.87 -11.11 -22.18
CA ALA A 170 -3.24 -11.93 -21.16
C ALA A 170 -2.41 -11.05 -20.24
N LEU A 171 -2.54 -11.27 -18.93
CA LEU A 171 -1.74 -10.63 -17.90
C LEU A 171 -0.83 -11.67 -17.25
N THR A 172 0.41 -11.29 -16.99
CA THR A 172 1.36 -12.12 -16.24
C THR A 172 2.05 -11.30 -15.17
N LEU A 173 2.03 -11.77 -13.92
CA LEU A 173 2.79 -11.19 -12.81
C LEU A 173 3.78 -12.23 -12.29
N LEU A 174 5.05 -11.85 -12.19
CA LEU A 174 6.15 -12.69 -11.70
C LEU A 174 6.90 -11.95 -10.60
N ARG A 175 7.39 -12.67 -9.58
CA ARG A 175 8.23 -12.06 -8.53
C ARG A 175 9.57 -11.58 -9.07
N HIS A 176 10.11 -12.30 -10.05
CA HIS A 176 11.39 -12.01 -10.66
C HIS A 176 11.31 -12.28 -12.16
N ALA A 177 11.94 -11.41 -12.93
CA ALA A 177 12.25 -11.63 -14.33
C ALA A 177 13.58 -10.92 -14.65
N PRO A 178 14.32 -11.36 -15.67
CA PRO A 178 15.48 -10.64 -16.16
C PRO A 178 15.10 -9.20 -16.51
N LEU A 179 15.99 -8.26 -16.22
CA LEU A 179 15.86 -6.90 -16.73
C LEU A 179 16.22 -6.92 -18.22
N ASP A 180 15.34 -6.39 -19.07
CA ASP A 180 15.69 -6.14 -20.46
C ASP A 180 16.70 -4.96 -20.52
N PRO A 181 17.91 -5.16 -21.07
CA PRO A 181 18.92 -4.11 -21.14
C PRO A 181 18.49 -2.89 -21.96
N GLN A 182 17.49 -3.02 -22.83
CA GLN A 182 16.95 -1.93 -23.65
C GLN A 182 15.70 -1.29 -23.04
N ALA A 183 15.31 -1.71 -21.82
CA ALA A 183 14.13 -1.16 -21.16
C ALA A 183 14.32 0.32 -20.79
N GLU A 184 13.31 1.12 -21.09
CA GLU A 184 13.27 2.54 -20.75
C GLU A 184 12.82 2.74 -19.31
N PHE A 185 13.45 3.67 -18.59
CA PHE A 185 13.00 4.02 -17.26
C PHE A 185 11.72 4.87 -17.31
N ALA A 186 10.67 4.41 -16.65
CA ALA A 186 9.42 5.13 -16.46
C ALA A 186 9.18 5.33 -14.95
N PRO A 187 9.07 6.58 -14.46
CA PRO A 187 8.81 6.83 -13.04
C PRO A 187 7.56 6.10 -12.53
N ARG A 188 6.52 6.03 -13.37
CA ARG A 188 5.29 5.30 -13.10
C ARG A 188 4.65 4.81 -14.40
N VAL A 189 4.06 3.62 -14.35
CA VAL A 189 3.20 3.05 -15.40
C VAL A 189 1.87 2.65 -14.76
N CYS A 190 0.76 2.92 -15.41
CA CYS A 190 -0.58 2.60 -14.91
C CYS A 190 -1.32 1.67 -15.87
N LEU A 191 -2.03 0.68 -15.33
CA LEU A 191 -2.94 -0.18 -16.06
C LEU A 191 -4.35 -0.07 -15.48
N GLN A 192 -5.26 0.46 -16.27
CA GLN A 192 -6.69 0.48 -16.00
C GLN A 192 -7.33 -0.78 -16.58
N LEU A 193 -8.00 -1.55 -15.74
CA LEU A 193 -8.75 -2.74 -16.15
C LEU A 193 -10.24 -2.47 -16.11
N CYS A 194 -10.93 -2.73 -17.20
CA CYS A 194 -12.37 -2.75 -17.31
C CYS A 194 -12.82 -4.22 -17.40
N VAL A 195 -12.89 -4.87 -16.24
CA VAL A 195 -13.26 -6.30 -16.07
C VAL A 195 -14.59 -6.43 -15.34
N ASP A 196 -15.33 -7.50 -15.63
CA ASP A 196 -16.62 -7.77 -14.98
C ASP A 196 -16.47 -8.18 -13.50
N GLY A 197 -17.58 -8.46 -12.82
CA GLY A 197 -17.56 -8.85 -11.41
C GLY A 197 -16.83 -10.18 -11.15
N VAL A 198 -16.98 -11.16 -12.03
CA VAL A 198 -16.43 -12.51 -11.89
C VAL A 198 -14.93 -12.50 -12.16
N GLU A 199 -14.52 -11.87 -13.26
CA GLU A 199 -13.11 -11.68 -13.64
C GLU A 199 -12.36 -10.87 -12.58
N TYR A 200 -13.01 -9.84 -12.04
CA TYR A 200 -12.46 -9.06 -10.94
C TYR A 200 -12.18 -9.93 -9.70
N ASP A 201 -13.16 -10.72 -9.27
CA ASP A 201 -13.01 -11.51 -8.04
C ASP A 201 -11.90 -12.56 -8.22
N ALA A 202 -11.83 -13.18 -9.41
CA ALA A 202 -10.74 -14.08 -9.78
C ALA A 202 -9.36 -13.39 -9.81
N LEU A 203 -9.27 -12.17 -10.36
CA LEU A 203 -8.06 -11.33 -10.33
C LEU A 203 -7.63 -11.05 -8.88
N LEU A 204 -8.56 -10.65 -8.03
CA LEU A 204 -8.28 -10.31 -6.65
C LEU A 204 -7.82 -11.53 -5.84
N ASP A 205 -8.42 -12.70 -6.07
CA ASP A 205 -8.00 -13.94 -5.42
C ASP A 205 -6.61 -14.40 -5.90
N ALA A 206 -6.31 -14.26 -7.20
CA ALA A 206 -4.97 -14.52 -7.72
C ALA A 206 -3.93 -13.55 -7.11
N PHE A 207 -4.27 -12.26 -6.97
CA PHE A 207 -3.42 -11.27 -6.30
C PHE A 207 -3.13 -11.65 -4.86
N ARG A 208 -4.13 -12.10 -4.09
CA ARG A 208 -3.95 -12.56 -2.71
C ARG A 208 -3.12 -13.83 -2.61
N ALA A 209 -3.33 -14.80 -3.50
CA ALA A 209 -2.54 -16.03 -3.56
C ALA A 209 -1.07 -15.74 -3.90
N PHE A 210 -0.83 -14.79 -4.79
CA PHE A 210 0.51 -14.30 -5.09
C PHE A 210 1.11 -13.48 -3.93
N GLU A 211 0.35 -12.64 -3.24
CA GLU A 211 0.86 -11.91 -2.08
C GLU A 211 1.35 -12.85 -0.97
N THR A 212 0.57 -13.90 -0.69
CA THR A 212 0.86 -14.86 0.39
C THR A 212 1.96 -15.88 0.07
N GLY A 213 2.49 -15.91 -1.16
CA GLY A 213 3.47 -16.92 -1.56
C GLY A 213 2.87 -18.22 -2.09
N ALA A 214 1.54 -18.39 -2.04
CA ALA A 214 0.87 -19.60 -2.51
C ALA A 214 0.99 -19.82 -4.02
N GLN A 215 1.18 -18.74 -4.79
CA GLN A 215 1.51 -18.80 -6.21
C GLN A 215 2.83 -18.08 -6.52
N ALA A 216 3.65 -18.69 -7.37
CA ALA A 216 4.91 -18.08 -7.85
C ALA A 216 4.69 -17.07 -8.99
N ALA A 217 3.53 -17.16 -9.66
CA ALA A 217 3.15 -16.34 -10.79
C ALA A 217 1.62 -16.17 -10.83
N ILE A 218 1.16 -15.07 -11.39
CA ILE A 218 -0.21 -14.90 -11.85
C ILE A 218 -0.17 -14.97 -13.37
N ALA A 219 -1.01 -15.80 -13.97
CA ALA A 219 -1.23 -15.84 -15.41
C ALA A 219 -2.73 -15.85 -15.66
N LEU A 220 -3.24 -14.80 -16.28
CA LEU A 220 -4.67 -14.60 -16.49
C LEU A 220 -4.94 -14.31 -17.96
N ALA A 221 -5.96 -14.96 -18.48
CA ALA A 221 -6.47 -14.81 -19.83
C ALA A 221 -7.88 -14.24 -19.71
N ILE A 222 -8.11 -13.05 -20.26
CA ILE A 222 -9.40 -12.34 -20.17
C ILE A 222 -9.96 -12.16 -21.58
N ASP A 223 -11.15 -12.72 -21.79
CA ASP A 223 -11.89 -12.63 -23.04
C ASP A 223 -13.16 -11.81 -22.83
N THR A 224 -13.11 -10.55 -23.27
CA THR A 224 -14.23 -9.64 -23.09
C THR A 224 -15.33 -9.80 -24.15
N GLY A 225 -15.22 -10.80 -25.03
CA GLY A 225 -16.21 -11.09 -26.08
C GLY A 225 -17.43 -11.89 -25.58
N ALA A 226 -17.40 -12.42 -24.36
CA ALA A 226 -18.45 -13.30 -23.82
C ALA A 226 -19.64 -12.55 -23.18
N GLY A 227 -19.51 -11.25 -22.90
CA GLY A 227 -20.54 -10.43 -22.26
C GLY A 227 -20.13 -8.95 -22.20
N PRO A 228 -21.04 -8.02 -21.85
CA PRO A 228 -20.71 -6.61 -21.79
C PRO A 228 -19.85 -6.28 -20.56
N HIS A 229 -18.67 -5.74 -20.82
CA HIS A 229 -17.75 -5.25 -19.78
C HIS A 229 -18.11 -3.83 -19.34
N PRO A 230 -17.72 -3.42 -18.11
CA PRO A 230 -18.03 -2.07 -17.63
C PRO A 230 -17.40 -0.99 -18.52
N PRO A 231 -18.11 0.13 -18.77
CA PRO A 231 -17.59 1.23 -19.59
C PRO A 231 -16.51 2.06 -18.87
N MET A 232 -16.28 1.78 -17.58
CA MET A 232 -15.33 2.49 -16.72
C MET A 232 -14.39 1.47 -16.06
N PRO A 233 -13.13 1.85 -15.79
CA PRO A 233 -12.19 0.98 -15.09
C PRO A 233 -12.73 0.53 -13.74
N THR A 234 -12.71 -0.78 -13.50
CA THR A 234 -13.07 -1.40 -12.22
C THR A 234 -11.86 -1.60 -11.32
N GLN A 235 -10.65 -1.61 -11.90
CA GLN A 235 -9.40 -1.75 -11.20
C GLN A 235 -8.30 -0.88 -11.81
N LEU A 236 -7.38 -0.40 -10.97
CA LEU A 236 -6.15 0.29 -11.41
C LEU A 236 -4.93 -0.36 -10.79
N LEU A 237 -3.97 -0.75 -11.62
CA LEU A 237 -2.63 -1.15 -11.17
C LEU A 237 -1.68 0.01 -11.43
N ALA A 238 -1.04 0.52 -10.38
CA ALA A 238 -0.01 1.55 -10.48
C ALA A 238 1.34 0.93 -10.15
N PHE A 239 2.25 0.95 -11.13
CA PHE A 239 3.60 0.42 -11.02
C PHE A 239 4.58 1.57 -10.85
N GLU A 240 5.38 1.56 -9.78
CA GLU A 240 6.35 2.60 -9.44
C GLU A 240 7.77 2.20 -9.83
N ARG A 241 8.54 3.18 -10.32
CA ARG A 241 9.95 3.07 -10.73
C ARG A 241 10.15 1.88 -11.68
N CYS A 242 9.53 1.99 -12.84
CA CYS A 242 9.49 0.94 -13.83
C CYS A 242 10.67 0.99 -14.79
N PHE A 243 11.03 -0.17 -15.31
CA PHE A 243 11.79 -0.33 -16.54
C PHE A 243 10.90 -1.04 -17.54
N LEU A 244 10.58 -0.37 -18.64
CA LEU A 244 9.54 -0.73 -19.56
C LEU A 244 10.11 -1.15 -20.93
N SER A 245 9.59 -2.25 -21.46
CA SER A 245 9.86 -2.71 -22.82
C SER A 245 8.56 -2.95 -23.58
N ARG A 246 8.57 -2.64 -24.87
CA ARG A 246 7.45 -2.87 -25.79
C ARG A 246 7.90 -3.76 -26.93
N ALA A 247 7.12 -4.81 -27.20
CA ALA A 247 7.38 -5.75 -28.28
C ALA A 247 6.13 -5.95 -29.16
N ALA A 248 6.32 -6.66 -30.28
CA ALA A 248 5.25 -7.05 -31.20
C ALA A 248 4.37 -5.87 -31.70
N GLY A 249 5.00 -4.75 -32.04
CA GLY A 249 4.28 -3.53 -32.45
C GLY A 249 3.53 -2.85 -31.29
N GLY A 250 4.04 -3.01 -30.06
CA GLY A 250 3.45 -2.45 -28.84
C GLY A 250 2.39 -3.33 -28.19
N ARG A 251 1.98 -4.44 -28.81
CA ARG A 251 0.97 -5.39 -28.29
C ARG A 251 1.37 -6.06 -27.00
N THR A 252 2.68 -6.24 -26.78
CA THR A 252 3.22 -6.76 -25.53
C THR A 252 3.93 -5.63 -24.79
N LEU A 253 3.46 -5.35 -23.59
CA LEU A 253 4.08 -4.47 -22.61
C LEU A 253 4.75 -5.37 -21.56
N THR A 254 6.03 -5.19 -21.30
CA THR A 254 6.71 -5.87 -20.18
C THR A 254 7.39 -4.83 -19.31
N LEU A 255 7.19 -4.93 -18.01
CA LEU A 255 7.77 -3.99 -17.06
C LEU A 255 8.37 -4.71 -15.86
N ARG A 256 9.56 -4.26 -15.45
CA ARG A 256 10.13 -4.52 -14.13
C ARG A 256 9.77 -3.33 -13.24
N TYR A 257 9.27 -3.58 -12.03
CA TYR A 257 8.78 -2.53 -11.14
C TYR A 257 9.37 -2.66 -9.73
N ALA A 258 9.47 -1.55 -9.00
CA ALA A 258 9.89 -1.54 -7.61
C ALA A 258 8.70 -1.76 -6.65
N GLU A 259 7.52 -1.27 -7.03
CA GLU A 259 6.26 -1.51 -6.31
C GLU A 259 5.11 -1.55 -7.31
N ALA A 260 4.13 -2.42 -7.09
CA ALA A 260 2.84 -2.34 -7.75
C ALA A 260 1.73 -2.20 -6.69
N ARG A 261 0.80 -1.26 -6.90
CA ARG A 261 -0.40 -1.10 -6.07
C ARG A 261 -1.64 -1.35 -6.90
N VAL A 262 -2.48 -2.27 -6.44
CA VAL A 262 -3.77 -2.59 -7.06
C VAL A 262 -4.86 -1.84 -6.32
N TRP A 263 -5.69 -1.09 -7.04
CA TRP A 263 -6.78 -0.28 -6.52
C TRP A 263 -8.13 -0.86 -6.92
N ASP A 264 -9.03 -1.04 -5.94
CA ASP A 264 -10.44 -1.30 -6.18
C ASP A 264 -11.16 0.02 -6.45
N LEU A 265 -11.66 0.18 -7.67
CA LEU A 265 -12.36 1.39 -8.12
C LEU A 265 -13.89 1.26 -8.01
N ARG A 266 -14.42 0.07 -7.68
CA ARG A 266 -15.87 -0.16 -7.54
C ARG A 266 -16.44 0.41 -6.24
N LEU A 267 -15.57 0.66 -5.27
CA LEU A 267 -15.93 1.24 -3.99
C LEU A 267 -16.34 2.71 -4.15
N LYS A 268 -17.33 3.15 -3.37
CA LYS A 268 -17.76 4.57 -3.29
C LYS A 268 -16.58 5.52 -3.03
N ARG A 269 -15.52 5.03 -2.38
CA ARG A 269 -14.20 5.66 -2.30
C ARG A 269 -13.16 4.62 -2.69
N PRO A 270 -12.41 4.80 -3.79
CA PRO A 270 -11.38 3.86 -4.21
C PRO A 270 -10.37 3.56 -3.10
N GLY A 271 -9.88 2.32 -3.06
CA GLY A 271 -8.95 1.86 -2.03
C GLY A 271 -7.94 0.85 -2.57
N VAL A 272 -6.79 0.74 -1.90
CA VAL A 272 -5.76 -0.23 -2.27
C VAL A 272 -6.18 -1.63 -1.82
N ALA A 273 -6.28 -2.54 -2.79
CA ALA A 273 -6.67 -3.93 -2.60
C ALA A 273 -5.47 -4.86 -2.40
N ALA A 274 -4.31 -4.56 -3.02
CA ALA A 274 -3.07 -5.31 -2.88
C ALA A 274 -1.84 -4.44 -3.14
N VAL A 275 -0.71 -4.79 -2.52
CA VAL A 275 0.60 -4.15 -2.74
C VAL A 275 1.65 -5.24 -2.99
N PHE A 276 2.43 -5.09 -4.05
CA PHE A 276 3.50 -6.02 -4.42
C PHE A 276 4.86 -5.33 -4.38
N PRO A 277 5.74 -5.67 -3.43
CA PRO A 277 7.10 -5.15 -3.41
C PRO A 277 7.95 -5.87 -4.45
N GLY A 278 8.36 -5.14 -5.49
CA GLY A 278 9.23 -5.64 -6.55
C GLY A 278 8.59 -6.71 -7.43
N GLY A 279 8.89 -6.68 -8.73
CA GLY A 279 8.44 -7.75 -9.60
C GLY A 279 8.61 -7.49 -11.08
N SER A 280 7.97 -8.34 -11.87
CA SER A 280 7.79 -8.17 -13.30
C SER A 280 6.32 -8.34 -13.63
N PHE A 281 5.84 -7.52 -14.55
CA PHE A 281 4.50 -7.60 -15.09
C PHE A 281 4.57 -7.63 -16.62
N SER A 282 3.70 -8.39 -17.25
CA SER A 282 3.51 -8.39 -18.69
C SER A 282 2.02 -8.29 -19.00
N ALA A 283 1.68 -7.47 -19.98
CA ALA A 283 0.36 -7.42 -20.58
C ALA A 283 0.50 -7.65 -22.08
N ARG A 284 -0.17 -8.67 -22.60
CA ARG A 284 -0.18 -9.02 -24.02
C ARG A 284 -1.59 -8.90 -24.57
N ARG A 285 -1.75 -8.05 -25.58
CA ARG A 285 -2.99 -7.93 -26.35
C ARG A 285 -3.01 -8.99 -27.45
N LEU A 286 -4.14 -9.70 -27.56
CA LEU A 286 -4.33 -10.79 -28.50
C LEU A 286 -5.22 -10.33 -29.67
N ALA A 287 -4.80 -10.65 -30.89
CA ALA A 287 -5.67 -10.47 -32.05
C ALA A 287 -6.86 -11.43 -32.01
N LYS A 288 -7.93 -11.12 -32.74
CA LYS A 288 -9.07 -12.03 -32.92
C LYS A 288 -8.60 -13.34 -33.58
N GLY A 289 -8.86 -14.48 -32.94
CA GLY A 289 -8.43 -15.81 -33.40
C GLY A 289 -7.01 -16.22 -33.00
N GLU A 290 -6.20 -15.35 -32.39
CA GLU A 290 -4.90 -15.71 -31.80
C GLU A 290 -5.08 -16.64 -30.59
N ASP A 291 -4.22 -17.66 -30.46
CA ASP A 291 -4.26 -18.61 -29.35
C ASP A 291 -3.54 -18.07 -28.10
N TRP A 292 -4.02 -18.44 -26.92
CA TRP A 292 -3.46 -18.07 -25.63
C TRP A 292 -2.03 -18.59 -25.44
N SER A 293 -1.73 -19.76 -26.02
CA SER A 293 -0.44 -20.47 -25.89
C SER A 293 0.70 -19.89 -26.73
N ALA A 294 0.41 -18.99 -27.67
CA ALA A 294 1.41 -18.34 -28.51
C ALA A 294 2.09 -17.19 -27.75
N GLY A 295 3.05 -17.50 -26.87
CA GLY A 295 3.87 -16.50 -26.17
C GLY A 295 4.69 -17.07 -25.03
#